data_AF-A0AAU3QLP3-F1
#
_entry.id   AF-A0AAU3QLP3-F1
#
_cell.length_a   1.000
_cell.length_b   1.000
_cell.length_c   1.000
_cell.angle_alpha   90.00
_cell.angle_beta   90.00
_cell.angle_gamma   90.00
#
_symmetry.space_group_name_H-M   'P 1'
#
loop_
_entity.id
_entity.type
_entity.pdbx_description
1 polymer ?
#
loop_
_entity_poly.entity_id
_entity_poly.type
_entity_poly.pdbx_seq_one_letter_code
_entity_poly.pdbx_strand_id
1 'polypeptide(L)'
;MNSEIESVRQSGPQTGLDAGTWATAVDMYRNRYSFIAVGPRVHEEWLPDVAAVMQRKVADPRGWRGRDPERGDEELAEDPAFPFRVPPTSETGAAQWRSRLFEIPRSAVVRLLVMLATDAMDVSRQHGFADRRPGMEEHAQVILSRFPEGSRFLTNTRHGGDHPDFYERVTGCWPMTRYAWDLGLVVVSRAEVGLIWSFDAS
;
A
#
# COMPACT_ATOMS: atom_id res chain seq x y z
N MET A 1 -20.48 42.50 -34.72
CA MET A 1 -19.57 43.09 -33.73
C MET A 1 -19.59 42.18 -32.52
N ASN A 2 -18.49 41.45 -32.33
CA ASN A 2 -18.31 40.40 -31.34
C ASN A 2 -18.41 40.94 -29.91
N SER A 3 -18.90 40.11 -29.00
CA SER A 3 -18.44 40.04 -27.61
C SER A 3 -18.90 38.71 -27.02
N GLU A 4 -18.10 37.67 -27.28
CA GLU A 4 -18.10 36.46 -26.48
C GLU A 4 -17.59 36.83 -25.08
N ILE A 5 -18.38 36.57 -24.05
CA ILE A 5 -17.92 36.59 -22.67
C ILE A 5 -17.31 35.20 -22.42
N GLU A 6 -16.00 35.10 -22.64
CA GLU A 6 -15.21 33.98 -22.15
C GLU A 6 -15.30 33.96 -20.62
N SER A 7 -16.01 32.98 -20.09
CA SER A 7 -15.95 32.62 -18.67
C SER A 7 -14.58 32.01 -18.40
N VAL A 8 -13.70 32.85 -17.86
CA VAL A 8 -12.37 32.48 -17.37
C VAL A 8 -12.53 31.36 -16.34
N ARG A 9 -12.16 30.13 -16.71
CA ARG A 9 -11.92 29.06 -15.76
C ARG A 9 -10.72 29.45 -14.91
N GLN A 10 -10.98 30.02 -13.74
CA GLN A 10 -9.98 30.14 -12.69
C GLN A 10 -9.71 28.75 -12.11
N SER A 11 -8.74 28.04 -12.68
CA SER A 11 -8.14 26.88 -12.04
C SER A 11 -7.17 27.38 -10.96
N GLY A 12 -7.66 27.60 -9.75
CA GLY A 12 -6.79 27.62 -8.58
C GLY A 12 -6.09 26.25 -8.42
N PRO A 13 -4.94 26.17 -7.73
CA PRO A 13 -4.34 24.88 -7.42
C PRO A 13 -5.35 24.06 -6.62
N GLN A 14 -5.75 22.90 -7.15
CA GLN A 14 -6.56 21.95 -6.39
C GLN A 14 -5.70 21.39 -5.26
N THR A 15 -5.75 22.03 -4.09
CA THR A 15 -5.11 21.56 -2.86
C THR A 15 -5.93 20.41 -2.26
N GLY A 16 -6.03 19.32 -3.01
CA GLY A 16 -6.73 18.10 -2.63
C GLY A 16 -6.07 16.91 -3.28
N LEU A 17 -5.92 15.82 -2.53
CA LEU A 17 -5.46 14.56 -3.09
C LEU A 17 -6.41 14.13 -4.21
N ASP A 18 -5.90 14.05 -5.43
CA ASP A 18 -6.65 13.63 -6.62
C ASP A 18 -6.05 12.35 -7.25
N ALA A 19 -6.74 11.83 -8.26
CA ALA A 19 -6.34 10.60 -8.93
C ALA A 19 -4.97 10.70 -9.61
N GLY A 20 -4.61 11.88 -10.14
CA GLY A 20 -3.35 12.11 -10.83
C GLY A 20 -2.18 12.11 -9.86
N THR A 21 -2.29 12.88 -8.79
CA THR A 21 -1.30 12.97 -7.70
C THR A 21 -1.10 11.61 -7.05
N TRP A 22 -2.19 10.87 -6.79
CA TRP A 22 -2.13 9.49 -6.32
C TRP A 22 -1.37 8.58 -7.29
N ALA A 23 -1.71 8.61 -8.58
CA ALA A 23 -1.07 7.76 -9.59
C ALA A 23 0.43 8.06 -9.69
N THR A 24 0.85 9.33 -9.67
CA THR A 24 2.26 9.73 -9.65
C THR A 24 2.98 9.20 -8.42
N ALA A 25 2.36 9.25 -7.24
CA ALA A 25 2.97 8.70 -6.03
C ALA A 25 3.09 7.17 -6.05
N VAL A 26 2.07 6.48 -6.55
CA VAL A 26 2.11 5.01 -6.76
C VAL A 26 3.17 4.62 -7.80
N ASP A 27 3.49 5.48 -8.77
CA ASP A 27 4.53 5.23 -9.77
C ASP A 27 5.95 5.14 -9.16
N MET A 28 6.15 5.56 -7.90
CA MET A 28 7.38 5.30 -7.15
C MET A 28 7.75 3.79 -7.16
N TYR A 29 6.76 2.90 -7.23
CA TYR A 29 6.93 1.45 -7.26
C TYR A 29 7.10 0.87 -8.66
N ARG A 30 7.27 1.69 -9.70
CA ARG A 30 7.22 1.23 -11.11
C ARG A 30 8.21 0.13 -11.48
N ASN A 31 9.35 0.09 -10.80
CA ASN A 31 10.42 -0.88 -11.02
C ASN A 31 10.42 -2.00 -9.97
N ARG A 32 9.36 -2.10 -9.16
CA ARG A 32 9.18 -3.15 -8.15
C ARG A 32 8.03 -4.07 -8.54
N TYR A 33 8.23 -5.37 -8.33
CA TYR A 33 7.13 -6.32 -8.30
C TYR A 33 6.33 -6.03 -7.03
N SER A 34 5.17 -5.38 -7.18
CA SER A 34 4.43 -4.79 -6.07
C SER A 34 2.94 -4.68 -6.36
N PHE A 35 2.13 -4.95 -5.34
CA PHE A 35 0.67 -4.88 -5.36
C PHE A 35 0.20 -3.72 -4.49
N ILE A 36 -0.53 -2.78 -5.08
CA ILE A 36 -1.07 -1.59 -4.43
C ILE A 36 -2.54 -1.50 -4.78
N ALA A 37 -3.41 -1.76 -3.82
CA ALA A 37 -4.86 -1.69 -4.01
C ALA A 37 -5.54 -1.13 -2.77
N VAL A 38 -6.68 -0.47 -2.98
CA VAL A 38 -7.55 0.01 -1.92
C VAL A 38 -8.95 -0.47 -2.20
N GLY A 39 -9.66 -0.91 -1.16
CA GLY A 39 -11.06 -1.30 -1.21
C GLY A 39 -11.88 -0.58 -0.14
N PRO A 40 -13.22 -0.63 -0.25
CA PRO A 40 -14.10 -0.11 0.78
C PRO A 40 -13.98 -0.96 2.05
N ARG A 41 -14.10 -0.32 3.22
CA ARG A 41 -14.33 -1.00 4.49
C ARG A 41 -15.82 -1.00 4.78
N VAL A 42 -16.45 -2.17 4.69
CA VAL A 42 -17.89 -2.31 4.93
C VAL A 42 -18.20 -3.14 6.17
N HIS A 43 -17.18 -3.74 6.78
CA HIS A 43 -17.30 -4.55 7.99
C HIS A 43 -16.65 -3.85 9.20
N GLU A 44 -17.23 -4.07 10.37
CA GLU A 44 -16.61 -3.63 11.64
C GLU A 44 -15.29 -4.37 11.87
N GLU A 45 -15.31 -5.69 11.72
CA GLU A 45 -14.09 -6.49 11.59
C GLU A 45 -13.51 -6.34 10.20
N TRP A 46 -12.26 -5.86 10.09
CA TRP A 46 -11.66 -5.44 8.81
C TRP A 46 -11.07 -6.58 7.97
N LEU A 47 -10.86 -7.77 8.53
CA LEU A 47 -10.23 -8.88 7.79
C LEU A 47 -11.00 -9.32 6.54
N PRO A 48 -12.34 -9.46 6.57
CA PRO A 48 -13.11 -9.78 5.36
C PRO A 48 -12.90 -8.76 4.24
N ASP A 49 -12.76 -7.47 4.58
CA ASP A 49 -12.48 -6.42 3.59
C ASP A 49 -11.07 -6.56 3.00
N VAL A 50 -10.08 -6.86 3.84
CA VAL A 50 -8.71 -7.16 3.36
C VAL A 50 -8.69 -8.40 2.46
N ALA A 51 -9.40 -9.47 2.83
CA ALA A 51 -9.53 -10.66 2.01
C ALA A 51 -10.19 -10.35 0.65
N ALA A 52 -11.20 -9.48 0.63
CA ALA A 52 -11.86 -9.06 -0.59
C ALA A 52 -10.92 -8.26 -1.52
N VAL A 53 -10.05 -7.39 -0.96
CA VAL A 53 -9.00 -6.69 -1.74
C VAL A 53 -7.96 -7.67 -2.28
N MET A 54 -7.45 -8.60 -1.47
CA MET A 54 -6.51 -9.63 -1.91
C MET A 54 -7.07 -10.47 -3.07
N GLN A 55 -8.36 -10.77 -3.02
CA GLN A 55 -9.09 -11.53 -4.05
C GLN A 55 -9.58 -10.68 -5.24
N ARG A 56 -9.27 -9.38 -5.27
CA ARG A 56 -9.71 -8.43 -6.31
C ARG A 56 -11.24 -8.39 -6.49
N LYS A 57 -11.99 -8.71 -5.44
CA LYS A 57 -13.47 -8.75 -5.44
C LYS A 57 -14.11 -7.37 -5.34
N VAL A 58 -13.33 -6.37 -4.96
CA VAL A 58 -13.79 -4.99 -4.76
C VAL A 58 -12.92 -4.03 -5.57
N ALA A 59 -13.56 -2.99 -6.08
CA ALA A 59 -12.87 -1.89 -6.74
C ALA A 59 -12.47 -0.82 -5.72
N ASP A 60 -11.52 0.03 -6.12
CA ASP A 60 -11.19 1.25 -5.38
C ASP A 60 -12.44 2.14 -5.27
N PRO A 61 -12.89 2.53 -4.07
CA PRO A 61 -14.11 3.33 -3.89
C PRO A 61 -14.01 4.73 -4.48
N ARG A 62 -12.80 5.24 -4.75
CA ARG A 62 -12.54 6.51 -5.44
C ARG A 62 -12.23 6.33 -6.93
N GLY A 63 -12.17 5.09 -7.41
CA GLY A 63 -11.78 4.75 -8.78
C GLY A 63 -10.32 5.07 -9.12
N TRP A 64 -9.47 5.28 -8.12
CA TRP A 64 -8.07 5.65 -8.33
C TRP A 64 -7.23 4.44 -8.71
N ARG A 65 -6.25 4.67 -9.58
CA ARG A 65 -5.42 3.59 -10.13
C ARG A 65 -4.45 3.08 -9.06
N GLY A 66 -4.49 1.77 -8.80
CA GLY A 66 -3.49 1.04 -8.05
C GLY A 66 -2.39 0.44 -8.94
N ARG A 67 -1.70 -0.57 -8.41
CA ARG A 67 -0.72 -1.39 -9.12
C ARG A 67 -1.01 -2.86 -8.82
N ASP A 68 -1.02 -3.68 -9.84
CA ASP A 68 -1.26 -5.12 -9.69
C ASP A 68 -0.44 -5.83 -10.77
N PRO A 69 0.68 -6.49 -10.40
CA PRO A 69 1.58 -7.09 -11.37
C PRO A 69 1.00 -8.37 -11.97
N GLU A 70 0.06 -9.01 -11.26
CA GLU A 70 -0.60 -10.24 -11.70
C GLU A 70 -1.76 -9.99 -12.66
N ARG A 71 -2.14 -8.72 -12.88
CA ARG A 71 -3.33 -8.43 -13.67
C ARG A 71 -3.15 -8.92 -15.11
N GLY A 72 -3.94 -9.92 -15.48
CA GLY A 72 -3.87 -10.58 -16.79
C GLY A 72 -3.06 -11.88 -16.79
N ASP A 73 -2.54 -12.29 -15.63
CA ASP A 73 -1.92 -13.60 -15.43
C ASP A 73 -2.97 -14.71 -15.40
N GLU A 74 -2.64 -15.87 -15.95
CA GLU A 74 -3.51 -17.05 -15.99
C GLU A 74 -3.75 -17.63 -14.59
N GLU A 75 -2.79 -17.49 -13.67
CA GLU A 75 -2.91 -17.98 -12.29
C GLU A 75 -4.07 -17.30 -11.54
N LEU A 76 -4.41 -16.05 -11.89
CA LEU A 76 -5.59 -15.37 -11.33
C LEU A 76 -6.93 -16.00 -11.72
N ALA A 77 -6.98 -16.74 -12.83
CA ALA A 77 -8.20 -17.44 -13.24
C ALA A 77 -8.48 -18.65 -12.32
N GLU A 78 -7.42 -19.29 -11.82
CA GLU A 78 -7.50 -20.44 -10.92
C GLU A 78 -7.55 -20.01 -9.44
N ASP A 79 -6.73 -19.04 -9.05
CA ASP A 79 -6.66 -18.46 -7.72
C ASP A 79 -6.73 -16.92 -7.78
N PRO A 80 -7.93 -16.33 -7.65
CA PRO A 80 -8.11 -14.87 -7.66
C PRO A 80 -7.33 -14.11 -6.59
N ALA A 81 -6.85 -14.81 -5.55
CA ALA A 81 -6.05 -14.23 -4.49
C ALA A 81 -4.56 -14.21 -4.77
N PHE A 82 -4.08 -14.87 -5.82
CA PHE A 82 -2.64 -14.98 -6.09
C PHE A 82 -1.98 -13.57 -6.12
N PRO A 83 -0.83 -13.38 -5.42
CA PRO A 83 -0.02 -14.37 -4.72
C PRO A 83 -0.33 -14.51 -3.21
N PHE A 84 -1.40 -13.88 -2.71
CA PHE A 84 -1.70 -13.78 -1.28
C PHE A 84 -2.21 -15.08 -0.65
N ARG A 85 -1.85 -15.29 0.61
CA ARG A 85 -2.48 -16.25 1.51
C ARG A 85 -3.62 -15.55 2.25
N VAL A 86 -4.83 -15.72 1.73
CA VAL A 86 -6.05 -15.08 2.26
C VAL A 86 -6.29 -15.45 3.72
N PRO A 87 -6.72 -14.50 4.58
CA PRO A 87 -7.13 -14.80 5.95
C PRO A 87 -8.19 -15.91 6.00
N PRO A 88 -8.03 -16.95 6.85
CA PRO A 88 -9.06 -17.96 7.05
C PRO A 88 -10.36 -17.38 7.63
N THR A 89 -11.49 -18.01 7.35
CA THR A 89 -12.81 -17.59 7.87
C THR A 89 -13.07 -18.09 9.29
N SER A 90 -12.37 -19.12 9.75
CA SER A 90 -12.48 -19.59 11.14
C SER A 90 -11.85 -18.59 12.10
N GLU A 91 -12.46 -18.40 13.27
CA GLU A 91 -12.00 -17.43 14.27
C GLU A 91 -10.53 -17.67 14.67
N THR A 92 -10.17 -18.91 14.98
CA THR A 92 -8.79 -19.30 15.33
C THR A 92 -7.81 -19.04 14.18
N GLY A 93 -8.20 -19.34 12.94
CA GLY A 93 -7.34 -19.11 11.77
C GLY A 93 -7.16 -17.62 11.47
N ALA A 94 -8.23 -16.84 11.59
CA ALA A 94 -8.21 -15.39 11.48
C ALA A 94 -7.33 -14.73 12.55
N ALA A 95 -7.39 -15.22 13.79
CA ALA A 95 -6.53 -14.76 14.88
C ALA A 95 -5.05 -15.07 14.61
N GLN A 96 -4.71 -16.29 14.18
CA GLN A 96 -3.35 -16.67 13.81
C GLN A 96 -2.81 -15.89 12.60
N TRP A 97 -3.69 -15.55 11.65
CA TRP A 97 -3.30 -14.72 10.52
C TRP A 97 -2.99 -13.29 10.98
N ARG A 98 -3.87 -12.68 11.80
CA ARG A 98 -3.64 -11.34 12.38
C ARG A 98 -2.39 -11.28 13.24
N SER A 99 -2.05 -12.34 13.98
CA SER A 99 -0.89 -12.34 14.88
C SER A 99 0.46 -12.21 14.16
N ARG A 100 0.46 -12.32 12.83
CA ARG A 100 1.63 -12.11 11.97
C ARG A 100 1.77 -10.66 11.48
N LEU A 101 0.81 -9.81 11.81
CA LEU A 101 0.82 -8.38 11.53
C LEU A 101 1.08 -7.59 12.81
N PHE A 102 1.95 -6.59 12.70
CA PHE A 102 2.35 -5.72 13.79
C PHE A 102 1.86 -4.30 13.50
N GLU A 103 1.16 -3.71 14.46
CA GLU A 103 0.71 -2.33 14.35
C GLU A 103 1.88 -1.37 14.54
N ILE A 104 1.97 -0.36 13.67
CA ILE A 104 3.02 0.65 13.68
C ILE A 104 2.43 2.06 13.79
N PRO A 105 3.15 3.01 14.41
CA PRO A 105 2.69 4.39 14.45
C PRO A 105 2.70 5.01 13.06
N ARG A 106 1.76 5.92 12.80
CA ARG A 106 1.67 6.68 11.54
C ARG A 106 3.01 7.34 11.14
N SER A 107 3.79 7.79 12.12
CA SER A 107 5.09 8.43 11.91
C SER A 107 6.13 7.52 11.25
N ALA A 108 6.00 6.20 11.39
CA ALA A 108 6.89 5.22 10.76
C ALA A 108 6.47 4.83 9.33
N VAL A 109 5.22 5.11 8.94
CA VAL A 109 4.63 4.62 7.69
C VAL A 109 5.33 5.18 6.45
N VAL A 110 5.74 6.45 6.46
CA VAL A 110 6.46 7.07 5.33
C VAL A 110 7.73 6.29 5.02
N ARG A 111 8.52 5.96 6.05
CA ARG A 111 9.77 5.21 5.88
C ARG A 111 9.51 3.78 5.41
N LEU A 112 8.45 3.14 5.92
CA LEU A 112 8.04 1.82 5.43
C LEU A 112 7.70 1.87 3.94
N LEU A 113 6.87 2.82 3.52
CA LEU A 113 6.47 2.98 2.12
C LEU A 113 7.69 3.20 1.21
N VAL A 114 8.64 4.03 1.63
CA VAL A 114 9.90 4.26 0.92
C VAL A 114 10.72 2.96 0.82
N MET A 115 10.91 2.25 1.93
CA MET A 115 11.62 0.96 1.96
C MET A 115 10.96 -0.09 1.05
N LEU A 116 9.63 -0.16 0.99
CA LEU A 116 8.92 -1.05 0.07
C LEU A 116 9.22 -0.75 -1.41
N ALA A 117 9.61 0.48 -1.74
CA ALA A 117 9.95 0.89 -3.10
C ALA A 117 11.44 0.71 -3.46
N THR A 118 12.31 0.39 -2.50
CA THR A 118 13.74 0.18 -2.76
C THR A 118 14.05 -1.23 -3.25
N ASP A 119 15.24 -1.39 -3.82
CA ASP A 119 15.71 -2.72 -4.23
C ASP A 119 15.84 -3.68 -3.04
N ALA A 120 15.45 -4.95 -3.25
CA ALA A 120 15.33 -5.98 -2.23
C ALA A 120 14.58 -5.56 -0.93
N MET A 121 13.80 -4.46 -0.99
CA MET A 121 13.20 -3.80 0.18
C MET A 121 14.24 -3.46 1.27
N ASP A 122 15.46 -3.12 0.83
CA ASP A 122 16.59 -2.76 1.69
C ASP A 122 17.18 -1.43 1.21
N VAL A 123 16.98 -0.39 2.02
CA VAL A 123 17.44 0.97 1.73
C VAL A 123 18.97 1.03 1.57
N SER A 124 19.72 0.20 2.31
CA SER A 124 21.18 0.18 2.23
C SER A 124 21.70 -0.33 0.88
N ARG A 125 20.87 -1.07 0.14
CA ARG A 125 21.17 -1.59 -1.20
C ARG A 125 20.76 -0.61 -2.31
N GLN A 126 20.04 0.45 -1.98
CA GLN A 126 19.56 1.41 -2.97
C GLN A 126 20.67 2.41 -3.36
N HIS A 127 21.20 2.25 -4.58
CA HIS A 127 22.13 3.22 -5.14
C HIS A 127 21.51 4.64 -5.22
N GLY A 128 22.26 5.65 -4.80
CA GLY A 128 21.84 7.05 -4.81
C GLY A 128 20.65 7.36 -3.89
N PHE A 129 20.43 6.56 -2.84
CA PHE A 129 19.27 6.75 -1.95
C PHE A 129 19.23 8.14 -1.32
N ALA A 130 20.36 8.67 -0.85
CA ALA A 130 20.41 9.99 -0.21
C ALA A 130 19.81 11.09 -1.09
N ASP A 131 20.13 11.10 -2.38
CA ASP A 131 19.64 12.09 -3.34
C ASP A 131 18.16 11.87 -3.71
N ARG A 132 17.73 10.61 -3.75
CA ARG A 132 16.36 10.22 -4.15
C ARG A 132 15.35 10.28 -2.98
N ARG A 133 15.85 10.19 -1.75
CA ARG A 133 15.05 10.06 -0.53
C ARG A 133 13.98 11.15 -0.38
N PRO A 134 14.28 12.46 -0.55
CA PRO A 134 13.26 13.49 -0.36
C PRO A 134 12.05 13.30 -1.29
N GLY A 135 12.27 13.02 -2.58
CA GLY A 135 11.19 12.77 -3.53
C GLY A 135 10.41 11.49 -3.24
N MET A 136 11.08 10.43 -2.75
CA MET A 136 10.40 9.21 -2.32
C MET A 136 9.54 9.45 -1.08
N GLU A 137 10.03 10.21 -0.10
CA GLU A 137 9.28 10.59 1.09
C GLU A 137 8.06 11.46 0.73
N GLU A 138 8.18 12.38 -0.23
CA GLU A 138 7.04 13.16 -0.75
C GLU A 138 5.96 12.26 -1.36
N HIS A 139 6.33 11.30 -2.22
CA HIS A 139 5.37 10.34 -2.78
C HIS A 139 4.73 9.47 -1.70
N ALA A 140 5.52 8.99 -0.73
CA ALA A 140 5.00 8.23 0.40
C ALA A 140 4.01 9.06 1.26
N GLN A 141 4.26 10.36 1.44
CA GLN A 141 3.34 11.27 2.12
C GLN A 141 2.02 11.44 1.35
N VAL A 142 2.08 11.52 0.02
CA VAL A 142 0.87 11.54 -0.82
C VAL A 142 0.04 10.27 -0.61
N ILE A 143 0.68 9.08 -0.65
CA ILE A 143 -0.02 7.81 -0.38
C ILE A 143 -0.65 7.81 1.01
N LEU A 144 0.12 8.23 2.03
CA LEU A 144 -0.33 8.28 3.41
C LEU A 144 -1.48 9.30 3.63
N SER A 145 -1.49 10.39 2.88
CA SER A 145 -2.53 11.44 2.97
C SER A 145 -3.91 10.95 2.56
N ARG A 146 -3.99 9.84 1.80
CA ARG A 146 -5.27 9.18 1.48
C ARG A 146 -6.01 8.73 2.72
N PHE A 147 -5.26 8.28 3.73
CA PHE A 147 -5.77 7.67 4.94
C PHE A 147 -5.78 8.68 6.09
N PRO A 148 -6.95 9.03 6.63
CA PRO A 148 -7.07 10.08 7.64
C PRO A 148 -6.42 9.70 8.98
N GLU A 149 -6.32 10.67 9.88
CA GLU A 149 -5.97 10.42 11.28
C GLU A 149 -6.92 9.38 11.91
N GLY A 150 -6.38 8.58 12.84
CA GLY A 150 -7.09 7.44 13.43
C GLY A 150 -7.11 6.17 12.56
N SER A 151 -6.52 6.19 11.36
CA SER A 151 -6.25 4.97 10.61
C SER A 151 -5.20 4.11 11.32
N ARG A 152 -5.38 2.80 11.29
CA ARG A 152 -4.42 1.81 11.81
C ARG A 152 -3.54 1.30 10.69
N PHE A 153 -2.27 1.06 11.02
CA PHE A 153 -1.24 0.65 10.06
C PHE A 153 -0.60 -0.63 10.57
N LEU A 154 -0.69 -1.71 9.79
CA LEU A 154 -0.12 -2.99 10.17
C LEU A 154 0.86 -3.48 9.11
N THR A 155 2.02 -3.97 9.53
CA THR A 155 3.00 -4.58 8.64
C THR A 155 3.29 -6.02 9.04
N ASN A 156 3.66 -6.88 8.09
CA ASN A 156 4.12 -8.24 8.38
C ASN A 156 5.61 -8.30 8.77
N THR A 157 6.23 -7.13 8.90
CA THR A 157 7.65 -6.96 9.19
C THR A 157 7.91 -6.94 10.69
N ARG A 158 8.87 -7.75 11.16
CA ARG A 158 9.32 -7.64 12.56
C ARG A 158 10.19 -6.40 12.72
N HIS A 159 9.84 -5.58 13.69
CA HIS A 159 10.61 -4.40 14.04
C HIS A 159 10.95 -4.36 15.55
N GLY A 160 11.99 -3.61 15.90
CA GLY A 160 12.38 -3.37 17.28
C GLY A 160 11.71 -2.12 17.83
N GLY A 161 11.09 -2.22 19.01
CA GLY A 161 10.51 -1.09 19.73
C GLY A 161 9.23 -0.50 19.10
N ASP A 162 8.72 0.54 19.77
CA ASP A 162 7.44 1.18 19.45
C ASP A 162 7.51 2.18 18.28
N HIS A 163 8.73 2.60 17.92
CA HIS A 163 8.99 3.58 16.86
C HIS A 163 9.99 3.02 15.85
N PRO A 164 9.55 2.09 14.99
CA PRO A 164 10.45 1.42 14.06
C PRO A 164 10.98 2.39 13.01
N ASP A 165 12.29 2.29 12.74
CA ASP A 165 12.94 2.98 11.64
C ASP A 165 13.17 2.00 10.47
N PHE A 166 12.33 2.08 9.44
CA PHE A 166 12.41 1.20 8.27
C PHE A 166 13.55 1.52 7.29
N TYR A 167 14.40 2.50 7.62
CA TYR A 167 15.68 2.69 6.92
C TYR A 167 16.81 1.85 7.53
N GLU A 168 16.61 1.34 8.74
CA GLU A 168 17.47 0.34 9.33
C GLU A 168 17.12 -1.07 8.82
N ARG A 169 18.06 -2.01 8.99
CA ARG A 169 17.88 -3.37 8.52
C ARG A 169 16.73 -4.06 9.25
N VAL A 170 15.75 -4.50 8.47
CA VAL A 170 14.68 -5.39 8.93
C VAL A 170 15.25 -6.75 9.34
N THR A 171 14.81 -7.28 10.48
CA THR A 171 15.34 -8.53 11.06
C THR A 171 14.58 -9.78 10.66
N GLY A 172 13.41 -9.63 10.04
CA GLY A 172 12.59 -10.74 9.55
C GLY A 172 11.18 -10.29 9.18
N CYS A 173 10.45 -11.18 8.52
CA CYS A 173 9.05 -10.99 8.20
C CYS A 173 8.27 -12.29 8.37
N TRP A 174 6.94 -12.16 8.37
CA TRP A 174 6.04 -13.30 8.19
C TRP A 174 5.47 -13.22 6.77
N PRO A 175 5.94 -14.07 5.83
CA PRO A 175 5.42 -14.05 4.48
C PRO A 175 3.90 -14.24 4.45
N MET A 176 3.21 -13.28 3.85
CA MET A 176 1.75 -13.30 3.65
C MET A 176 1.39 -13.83 2.26
N THR A 177 2.39 -14.19 1.46
CA THR A 177 2.23 -14.58 0.06
C THR A 177 2.82 -15.96 -0.20
N ARG A 178 2.71 -16.44 -1.43
CA ARG A 178 3.41 -17.65 -1.89
C ARG A 178 4.91 -17.44 -2.08
N TYR A 179 5.38 -16.19 -2.16
CA TYR A 179 6.81 -15.88 -2.25
C TYR A 179 7.52 -16.10 -0.91
N ALA A 180 8.81 -16.43 -1.00
CA ALA A 180 9.64 -16.69 0.19
C ALA A 180 9.88 -15.42 1.01
N TRP A 181 9.87 -14.25 0.35
CA TRP A 181 10.09 -12.96 0.98
C TRP A 181 9.13 -11.92 0.42
N ASP A 182 8.29 -11.38 1.30
CA ASP A 182 7.35 -10.31 0.98
C ASP A 182 7.21 -9.38 2.18
N LEU A 183 7.14 -8.09 1.92
CA LEU A 183 6.89 -7.08 2.94
C LEU A 183 5.73 -6.21 2.48
N GLY A 184 4.92 -5.77 3.43
CA GLY A 184 3.88 -4.82 3.09
C GLY A 184 3.21 -4.15 4.25
N LEU A 185 2.20 -3.38 3.88
CA LEU A 185 1.41 -2.54 4.74
C LEU A 185 -0.06 -2.81 4.46
N VAL A 186 -0.78 -3.15 5.53
CA VAL A 186 -2.23 -3.07 5.62
C VAL A 186 -2.58 -1.74 6.27
N VAL A 187 -3.45 -0.98 5.63
CA VAL A 187 -4.02 0.24 6.20
C VAL A 187 -5.50 0.01 6.45
N VAL A 188 -5.98 0.33 7.66
CA VAL A 188 -7.40 0.22 8.03
C VAL A 188 -7.87 1.57 8.53
N SER A 189 -8.68 2.24 7.73
CA SER A 189 -9.38 3.46 8.13
C SER A 189 -10.84 3.16 8.44
N ARG A 190 -11.65 4.19 8.75
CA ARG A 190 -13.10 4.00 8.94
C ARG A 190 -13.81 3.54 7.66
N ALA A 191 -13.36 3.98 6.49
CA ALA A 191 -14.06 3.83 5.21
C ALA A 191 -13.32 2.98 4.16
N GLU A 192 -12.01 2.80 4.32
CA GLU A 192 -11.15 2.14 3.33
C GLU A 192 -10.17 1.17 4.01
N VAL A 193 -9.88 0.08 3.31
CA VAL A 193 -8.73 -0.81 3.57
C VAL A 193 -7.73 -0.70 2.43
N GLY A 194 -6.45 -0.49 2.73
CA GLY A 194 -5.37 -0.39 1.75
C GLY A 194 -4.36 -1.52 1.91
N LEU A 195 -3.87 -2.04 0.79
CA LEU A 195 -2.75 -2.97 0.71
C LEU A 195 -1.66 -2.35 -0.15
N ILE A 196 -0.46 -2.20 0.42
CA ILE A 196 0.76 -1.80 -0.30
C ILE A 196 1.78 -2.89 -0.01
N TRP A 197 2.10 -3.70 -1.01
CA TRP A 197 2.91 -4.90 -0.86
C TRP A 197 4.01 -4.93 -1.91
N SER A 198 5.22 -5.29 -1.49
CA SER A 198 6.34 -5.55 -2.38
C SER A 198 6.82 -6.99 -2.18
N PHE A 199 7.21 -7.62 -3.27
CA PHE A 199 7.63 -9.01 -3.29
C PHE A 199 9.09 -9.09 -3.71
N ASP A 200 9.81 -10.06 -3.15
CA ASP A 200 11.04 -10.54 -3.75
C ASP A 200 10.69 -11.75 -4.61
N ALA A 201 10.59 -11.51 -5.93
CA ALA A 201 10.24 -12.53 -6.92
C ALA A 201 11.47 -13.12 -7.63
N SER A 202 12.68 -12.88 -7.09
CA SER A 202 13.94 -13.43 -7.58
C SER A 202 14.17 -14.89 -7.22
#